data_AF-A0A817T2G9-F1
#
_entry.id   AF-A0A817T2G9-F1
#
_cell.length_a   1.000
_cell.length_b   1.000
_cell.length_c   1.000
_cell.angle_alpha   90.00
_cell.angle_beta   90.00
_cell.angle_gamma   90.00
#
_symmetry.space_group_name_H-M   'P 1'
#
loop_
_entity.id
_entity.type
_entity.pdbx_description
1 polymer ?
#
loop_
_entity_poly.entity_id
_entity_poly.type
_entity_poly.pdbx_seq_one_letter_code
_entity_poly.pdbx_strand_id
1 'polypeptide(L)'
;MFNLCFFVVLNIISTVDIVSSVSCYKCSSVNGSDPLCEDFFQDSLGDTAPLLHSPCLTTMRGRHGLVPATHCIKLVAHTGGPNPVQYVYRTCGRDEGDDNGITRTSHCGYIKLDWISQHRRFRGCLDICDKDACNQANYRSVSRWKIIIYFNLLLLLLF
;
A
#
# COMPACT_ATOMS: atom_id res chain seq x y z
N MET A 1 36.00 -25.80 3.17
CA MET A 1 34.69 -26.31 3.66
C MET A 1 34.01 -25.35 4.64
N PHE A 2 34.68 -24.82 5.66
CA PHE A 2 34.08 -23.89 6.64
C PHE A 2 33.42 -22.64 6.02
N ASN A 3 34.06 -22.02 5.02
CA ASN A 3 33.51 -20.87 4.29
C ASN A 3 32.22 -21.20 3.51
N LEU A 4 32.14 -22.39 2.90
CA LEU A 4 30.99 -22.77 2.08
C LEU A 4 29.71 -22.91 2.92
N CYS A 5 29.81 -23.51 4.11
CA CYS A 5 28.68 -23.58 5.04
C CYS A 5 28.24 -22.19 5.51
N PHE A 6 29.17 -21.28 5.80
CA PHE A 6 28.84 -19.93 6.22
C PHE A 6 28.09 -19.14 5.13
N PHE A 7 28.50 -19.27 3.86
CA PHE A 7 27.80 -18.66 2.73
C PHE A 7 26.41 -19.24 2.51
N VAL A 8 26.22 -20.56 2.66
CA VAL A 8 24.90 -21.19 2.56
C VAL A 8 23.97 -20.71 3.67
N VAL A 9 24.47 -20.61 4.91
CA VAL A 9 23.68 -20.11 6.05
C VAL A 9 23.26 -18.65 5.87
N LEU A 10 24.15 -17.77 5.39
CA LEU A 10 23.78 -16.37 5.09
C LEU A 10 22.74 -16.24 3.98
N ASN A 11 22.79 -17.09 2.95
CA ASN A 11 21.79 -17.13 1.89
C ASN A 11 20.44 -17.71 2.36
N ILE A 12 20.45 -18.64 3.33
CA ILE A 12 19.20 -19.14 3.93
C ILE A 12 18.56 -18.05 4.80
N ILE A 13 19.33 -17.33 5.61
CA ILE A 13 18.82 -16.25 6.47
C ILE A 13 18.19 -15.11 5.65
N SER A 14 18.70 -14.81 4.45
CA SER A 14 18.13 -13.78 3.57
C SER A 14 16.80 -14.17 2.91
N THR A 15 16.39 -15.43 3.00
CA THR A 15 15.11 -15.95 2.45
C THR A 15 14.00 -16.07 3.50
N VAL A 16 14.28 -15.75 4.76
CA VAL A 16 13.25 -15.79 5.82
C VAL A 16 12.33 -14.58 5.67
N ASP A 17 11.13 -14.82 5.13
CA ASP A 17 10.05 -13.85 5.13
C ASP A 17 9.45 -13.76 6.54
N ILE A 18 9.81 -12.71 7.27
CA ILE A 18 9.18 -12.37 8.55
C ILE A 18 7.76 -11.89 8.26
N VAL A 19 6.75 -12.44 8.95
CA VAL A 19 5.37 -11.94 8.88
C VAL A 19 5.35 -10.50 9.43
N SER A 20 5.30 -9.53 8.52
CA SER A 20 5.26 -8.10 8.84
C SER A 20 3.91 -7.53 8.47
N SER A 21 3.39 -6.64 9.32
CA SER A 21 2.32 -5.74 8.92
C SER A 21 2.87 -4.72 7.93
N VAL A 22 2.11 -4.36 6.90
CA VAL A 22 2.48 -3.22 6.06
C VAL A 22 2.29 -1.91 6.82
N SER A 23 3.06 -0.90 6.44
CA SER A 23 2.94 0.48 6.89
C SER A 23 2.29 1.30 5.79
N CYS A 24 1.16 1.96 6.05
CA CYS A 24 0.41 2.66 5.00
C CYS A 24 0.08 4.08 5.42
N TYR A 25 -0.07 4.97 4.44
CA TYR A 25 -0.65 6.28 4.68
C TYR A 25 -2.15 6.12 4.97
N LYS A 26 -2.64 6.78 6.02
CA LYS A 26 -4.06 6.81 6.37
C LYS A 26 -4.55 8.26 6.43
N CYS A 27 -5.52 8.60 5.59
CA CYS A 27 -6.08 9.94 5.53
C CYS A 27 -7.38 9.95 4.71
N SER A 28 -8.13 11.04 4.81
CA SER A 28 -9.30 11.31 4.00
C SER A 28 -9.38 12.78 3.65
N SER A 29 -9.62 13.08 2.38
CA SER A 29 -9.88 14.43 1.89
C SER A 29 -11.15 14.45 1.06
N VAL A 30 -11.98 15.47 1.26
CA VAL A 30 -13.17 15.74 0.49
C VAL A 30 -12.99 17.10 -0.15
N ASN A 31 -12.95 17.13 -1.49
CA ASN A 31 -12.74 18.34 -2.28
C ASN A 31 -11.50 19.15 -1.85
N GLY A 32 -10.39 18.46 -1.54
CA GLY A 32 -9.14 19.09 -1.12
C GLY A 32 -9.12 19.57 0.33
N SER A 33 -10.03 19.10 1.19
CA SER A 33 -10.10 19.49 2.61
C SER A 33 -8.83 19.15 3.40
N ASP A 34 -8.11 18.10 3.00
CA ASP A 34 -6.83 17.73 3.59
C ASP A 34 -5.77 17.67 2.48
N PRO A 35 -4.98 18.75 2.32
CA PRO A 35 -3.84 18.79 1.42
C PRO A 35 -2.98 17.52 1.52
N LEU A 36 -2.55 17.13 2.72
CA LEU A 36 -1.59 16.04 2.92
C LEU A 36 -2.10 14.71 2.35
N CYS A 37 -3.42 14.57 2.26
CA CYS A 37 -4.06 13.40 1.68
C CYS A 37 -4.18 13.43 0.15
N GLU A 38 -4.04 14.58 -0.49
CA GLU A 38 -4.07 14.71 -1.95
C GLU A 38 -2.77 14.19 -2.60
N ASP A 39 -2.80 14.03 -3.92
CA ASP A 39 -1.61 13.72 -4.71
C ASP A 39 -0.98 15.03 -5.21
N PHE A 40 -0.04 15.58 -4.46
CA PHE A 40 0.67 16.77 -4.89
C PHE A 40 1.83 16.46 -5.84
N PHE A 41 2.00 17.33 -6.84
CA PHE A 41 3.27 17.49 -7.52
C PHE A 41 4.29 18.12 -6.54
N GLN A 42 5.53 17.63 -6.59
CA GLN A 42 6.51 17.53 -5.50
C GLN A 42 7.02 18.83 -4.83
N ASP A 43 6.49 20.01 -5.15
CA ASP A 43 7.17 21.28 -4.87
C ASP A 43 6.59 22.13 -3.71
N SER A 44 5.45 21.76 -3.11
CA SER A 44 4.72 22.68 -2.21
C SER A 44 4.47 22.19 -0.77
N LEU A 45 4.81 20.95 -0.41
CA LEU A 45 4.66 20.46 0.96
C LEU A 45 5.99 19.99 1.53
N GLY A 46 6.75 20.93 2.08
CA GLY A 46 7.89 20.59 2.93
C GLY A 46 7.45 19.71 4.12
N ASP A 47 8.26 18.71 4.45
CA ASP A 47 8.31 17.78 5.62
C ASP A 47 7.01 17.28 6.29
N THR A 48 5.85 17.68 5.82
CA THR A 48 4.54 17.23 6.26
C THR A 48 4.09 16.16 5.28
N ALA A 49 4.54 14.93 5.51
CA ALA A 49 4.01 13.78 4.82
C ALA A 49 2.65 13.39 5.47
N PRO A 50 1.69 12.83 4.71
CA PRO A 50 0.53 12.18 5.30
C PRO A 50 0.98 11.20 6.40
N LEU A 51 0.17 11.01 7.44
CA LEU A 51 0.58 10.22 8.59
C LEU A 51 0.77 8.75 8.16
N LEU A 52 2.02 8.29 8.15
CA LEU A 52 2.37 6.89 7.91
C LEU A 52 2.08 6.10 9.18
N HIS A 53 1.21 5.11 9.10
CA HIS A 53 0.88 4.25 10.24
C HIS A 53 1.65 2.94 10.19
N SER A 54 2.42 2.65 11.25
CA SER A 54 3.19 1.42 11.41
C SER A 54 3.10 0.89 12.85
N PRO A 55 2.75 -0.40 13.08
CA PRO A 55 2.15 -1.32 12.10
C PRO A 55 0.75 -0.84 11.68
N CYS A 56 0.38 -0.99 10.42
CA CYS A 56 -0.97 -0.62 10.00
C CYS A 56 -1.98 -1.70 10.41
N LEU A 57 -2.95 -1.29 11.23
CA LEU A 57 -4.01 -2.17 11.72
C LEU A 57 -5.34 -1.84 11.05
N THR A 58 -6.11 -2.89 10.76
CA THR A 58 -7.44 -2.81 10.16
C THR A 58 -8.42 -3.74 10.88
N THR A 59 -9.71 -3.50 10.70
CA THR A 59 -10.78 -4.35 11.26
C THR A 59 -11.05 -5.54 10.35
N MET A 60 -11.33 -6.71 10.93
CA MET A 60 -11.70 -7.91 10.17
C MET A 60 -13.22 -8.08 10.16
N ARG A 61 -13.81 -8.43 9.01
CA ARG A 61 -15.26 -8.63 8.91
C ARG A 61 -15.71 -9.75 9.85
N GLY A 62 -16.74 -9.48 10.66
CA GLY A 62 -17.35 -10.48 11.56
C GLY A 62 -16.53 -10.85 12.80
N ARG A 63 -15.44 -10.13 13.12
CA ARG A 63 -14.69 -10.31 14.38
C ARG A 63 -14.51 -8.99 15.10
N HIS A 64 -14.56 -9.02 16.43
CA HIS A 64 -14.18 -7.89 17.28
C HIS A 64 -12.65 -7.86 17.40
N GLY A 65 -12.02 -6.75 17.04
CA GLY A 65 -10.58 -6.54 17.21
C GLY A 65 -9.88 -6.00 15.96
N LEU A 66 -8.64 -5.56 16.15
CA LEU A 66 -7.76 -5.08 15.10
C LEU A 66 -6.79 -6.19 14.67
N VAL A 67 -6.55 -6.30 13.37
CA VAL A 67 -5.61 -7.26 12.78
C VAL A 67 -4.53 -6.54 11.97
N PRO A 68 -3.33 -7.11 11.85
CA PRO A 68 -2.30 -6.62 10.95
C PRO A 68 -2.82 -6.55 9.51
N ALA A 69 -2.65 -5.40 8.88
CA ALA A 69 -2.97 -5.22 7.46
C ALA A 69 -1.86 -5.82 6.58
N THR A 70 -2.25 -6.24 5.39
CA THR A 70 -1.34 -6.82 4.39
C THR A 70 -1.24 -5.95 3.12
N HIS A 71 -2.17 -5.01 2.94
CA HIS A 71 -2.22 -4.15 1.76
C HIS A 71 -2.51 -2.70 2.14
N CYS A 72 -1.94 -1.78 1.39
CA CYS A 72 -2.34 -0.38 1.37
C CYS A 72 -3.35 -0.14 0.26
N ILE A 73 -4.30 0.75 0.53
CA ILE A 73 -5.38 1.12 -0.38
C ILE A 73 -5.32 2.64 -0.60
N LYS A 74 -5.50 3.06 -1.84
CA LYS A 74 -5.73 4.45 -2.23
C LYS A 74 -6.95 4.51 -3.13
N LEU A 75 -7.89 5.39 -2.79
CA LEU A 75 -9.08 5.67 -3.58
C LEU A 75 -9.06 7.14 -3.96
N VAL A 76 -9.17 7.42 -5.25
CA VAL A 76 -9.40 8.76 -5.79
C VAL A 76 -10.66 8.68 -6.64
N ALA A 77 -11.76 9.29 -6.19
CA ALA A 77 -13.04 9.18 -6.86
C ALA A 77 -13.87 10.44 -6.75
N HIS A 78 -14.80 10.63 -7.69
CA HIS A 78 -15.75 11.73 -7.70
C HIS A 78 -17.19 11.21 -7.69
N THR A 79 -18.10 11.94 -7.05
CA THR A 79 -19.54 11.65 -7.18
C THR A 79 -20.04 12.03 -8.57
N GLY A 80 -20.94 11.22 -9.13
CA GLY A 80 -21.69 11.62 -10.32
C GLY A 80 -22.71 12.73 -10.02
N GLY A 81 -23.02 13.55 -11.02
CA GLY A 81 -24.03 14.62 -10.95
C GLY A 81 -23.50 15.99 -11.39
N PRO A 82 -24.34 17.04 -11.33
CA PRO A 82 -23.98 18.39 -11.79
C PRO A 82 -22.91 19.06 -10.92
N ASN A 83 -22.78 18.66 -9.65
CA ASN A 83 -21.75 19.17 -8.73
C ASN A 83 -20.91 17.98 -8.22
N PRO A 84 -19.88 17.55 -8.97
CA PRO A 84 -19.05 16.43 -8.56
C PRO A 84 -18.20 16.79 -7.34
N VAL A 85 -18.25 15.95 -6.30
CA VAL A 85 -17.42 16.07 -5.11
C VAL A 85 -16.28 15.06 -5.24
N GLN A 86 -15.04 15.53 -5.13
CA GLN A 86 -13.85 14.68 -5.09
C GLN A 86 -13.64 14.07 -3.70
N TYR A 87 -13.23 12.82 -3.68
CA TYR A 87 -12.82 12.08 -2.51
C TYR A 87 -11.44 11.48 -2.75
N VAL A 88 -10.52 11.74 -1.83
CA VAL A 88 -9.26 11.01 -1.73
C VAL A 88 -9.22 10.31 -0.40
N TYR A 89 -9.00 9.00 -0.42
CA TYR A 89 -8.99 8.18 0.78
C TYR A 89 -7.84 7.20 0.73
N ARG A 90 -7.01 7.20 1.77
CA ARG A 90 -5.91 6.26 1.93
C ARG A 90 -6.13 5.46 3.21
N THR A 91 -5.98 4.15 3.13
CA THR A 91 -6.12 3.26 4.30
C THR A 91 -5.30 1.99 4.12
N CYS A 92 -5.38 1.10 5.10
CA CYS A 92 -4.87 -0.26 5.00
C CYS A 92 -5.97 -1.30 5.16
N GLY A 93 -5.80 -2.41 4.44
CA GLY A 93 -6.72 -3.53 4.40
C GLY A 93 -5.99 -4.84 4.51
N ARG A 94 -6.74 -5.90 4.81
CA ARG A 94 -6.27 -7.27 4.76
C ARG A 94 -6.99 -7.97 3.63
N ASP A 95 -6.29 -8.77 2.85
CA ASP A 95 -6.96 -9.66 1.91
C ASP A 95 -7.64 -10.78 2.72
N GLU A 96 -8.97 -10.86 2.63
CA GLU A 96 -9.78 -11.89 3.30
C GLU A 96 -9.88 -13.18 2.47
N GLY A 97 -9.29 -13.22 1.27
CA GLY A 97 -9.24 -14.43 0.45
C GLY A 97 -10.53 -14.72 -0.33
N ASP A 98 -11.55 -13.89 -0.17
CA ASP A 98 -12.81 -13.95 -0.93
C ASP A 98 -12.62 -13.31 -2.32
N ASP A 99 -13.13 -13.96 -3.37
CA ASP A 99 -12.94 -13.57 -4.77
C ASP A 99 -13.55 -12.20 -5.12
N ASN A 100 -14.33 -11.64 -4.19
CA ASN A 100 -14.99 -10.34 -4.30
C ASN A 100 -14.40 -9.25 -3.37
N GLY A 101 -13.25 -9.50 -2.75
CA GLY A 101 -12.62 -8.54 -1.83
C GLY A 101 -12.10 -7.26 -2.52
N ILE A 102 -12.37 -6.10 -1.91
CA ILE A 102 -11.84 -4.78 -2.33
C ILE A 102 -10.30 -4.75 -2.44
N THR A 103 -9.61 -5.72 -1.84
CA THR A 103 -8.15 -5.79 -1.70
C THR A 103 -7.43 -6.58 -2.80
N ARG A 104 -8.12 -7.03 -3.87
CA ARG A 104 -7.50 -7.92 -4.90
C ARG A 104 -7.18 -7.29 -6.24
N THR A 105 -7.80 -6.18 -6.65
CA THR A 105 -7.53 -5.64 -7.99
C THR A 105 -7.66 -4.13 -8.06
N SER A 106 -6.53 -3.48 -8.38
CA SER A 106 -6.53 -2.07 -8.75
C SER A 106 -7.34 -1.87 -10.02
N HIS A 107 -8.30 -0.96 -10.00
CA HIS A 107 -9.14 -0.69 -11.16
C HIS A 107 -9.63 0.75 -11.17
N CYS A 108 -9.90 1.26 -12.36
CA CYS A 108 -10.53 2.56 -12.57
C CYS A 108 -11.87 2.39 -13.26
N GLY A 109 -12.87 3.18 -12.86
CA GLY A 109 -14.21 3.10 -13.41
C GLY A 109 -15.25 3.49 -12.39
N TYR A 110 -16.43 2.86 -12.48
CA TYR A 110 -17.48 3.04 -11.51
C TYR A 110 -17.22 2.18 -10.27
N ILE A 111 -17.21 2.82 -9.10
CA ILE A 111 -16.93 2.17 -7.83
C ILE A 111 -18.19 2.24 -6.98
N LYS A 112 -18.61 1.08 -6.46
CA LYS A 112 -19.70 0.99 -5.49
C LYS A 112 -19.11 0.87 -4.10
N LEU A 113 -19.32 1.89 -3.28
CA LEU A 113 -18.88 1.92 -1.89
C LEU A 113 -20.09 1.66 -1.00
N ASP A 114 -20.27 0.39 -0.60
CA ASP A 114 -21.44 -0.02 0.20
C ASP A 114 -21.50 0.71 1.56
N TRP A 115 -20.36 1.16 2.10
CA TRP A 115 -20.29 1.92 3.36
C TRP A 115 -20.58 3.43 3.22
N ILE A 116 -20.51 4.00 2.00
CA ILE A 116 -20.81 5.42 1.72
C ILE A 116 -22.21 5.61 1.11
N SER A 117 -22.83 4.55 0.54
CA SER A 117 -23.83 4.78 -0.49
C SER A 117 -25.21 4.19 -0.21
N GLN A 118 -26.10 5.08 0.26
CA GLN A 118 -27.51 5.11 -0.14
C GLN A 118 -27.63 5.71 -1.58
N HIS A 119 -27.18 4.99 -2.62
CA HIS A 119 -27.42 5.27 -4.06
C HIS A 119 -26.52 6.29 -4.80
N ARG A 120 -25.38 6.74 -4.27
CA ARG A 120 -24.43 7.55 -5.04
C ARG A 120 -23.48 6.68 -5.87
N ARG A 121 -23.35 7.01 -7.17
CA ARG A 121 -22.38 6.42 -8.10
C ARG A 121 -21.06 7.20 -8.00
N PHE A 122 -20.00 6.52 -7.62
CA PHE A 122 -18.65 7.08 -7.65
C PHE A 122 -17.95 6.67 -8.94
N ARG A 123 -17.14 7.56 -9.50
CA ARG A 123 -16.24 7.25 -10.63
C ARG A 123 -14.84 7.67 -10.26
N GLY A 124 -13.87 6.76 -10.38
CA GLY A 124 -12.52 6.99 -9.90
C GLY A 124 -11.60 5.79 -10.09
N CYS A 125 -10.44 5.84 -9.44
CA CYS A 125 -9.47 4.77 -9.38
C CYS A 125 -9.31 4.27 -7.94
N LEU A 126 -9.25 2.95 -7.80
CA LEU A 126 -8.88 2.25 -6.59
C LEU A 126 -7.54 1.56 -6.87
N ASP A 127 -6.51 1.92 -6.12
CA ASP A 127 -5.18 1.32 -6.19
C ASP A 127 -4.86 0.55 -4.91
N ILE A 128 -4.35 -0.66 -5.07
CA ILE A 128 -3.98 -1.56 -3.99
C ILE A 128 -2.55 -2.04 -4.20
N CYS A 129 -1.77 -2.13 -3.13
CA CYS A 129 -0.38 -2.57 -3.17
C CYS A 129 0.04 -3.17 -1.82
N ASP A 130 1.12 -3.96 -1.81
CA ASP A 130 1.53 -4.86 -0.72
C ASP A 130 2.87 -4.46 -0.07
N LYS A 131 3.33 -3.22 -0.27
CA LYS A 131 4.61 -2.73 0.22
C LYS A 131 4.41 -1.54 1.16
N ASP A 132 5.37 -1.34 2.07
CA ASP A 132 5.35 -0.17 2.94
C ASP A 132 5.28 1.14 2.12
N ALA A 133 4.44 2.05 2.59
CA ALA A 133 4.21 3.38 2.03
C ALA A 133 3.83 3.38 0.54
N CYS A 134 3.34 2.26 -0.01
CA CYS A 134 3.11 2.13 -1.46
C CYS A 134 1.90 2.92 -1.97
N ASN A 135 0.97 3.29 -1.08
CA ASN A 135 -0.19 4.11 -1.41
C ASN A 135 0.09 5.63 -1.43
N GLN A 136 1.37 6.00 -1.58
CA GLN A 136 1.81 7.37 -1.86
C GLN A 136 1.62 7.76 -3.33
N ALA A 137 1.76 9.06 -3.63
CA ALA A 137 1.61 9.59 -4.99
C ALA A 137 2.63 9.02 -6.01
N ASN A 138 3.83 8.61 -5.58
CA ASN A 138 4.90 8.09 -6.46
C ASN A 138 5.61 6.89 -5.83
N TYR A 139 5.29 5.66 -6.24
CA TYR A 139 6.05 4.48 -5.78
C TYR A 139 7.13 4.08 -6.79
N ARG A 140 8.42 4.25 -6.44
CA ARG A 140 9.54 3.60 -7.16
C ARG A 140 9.89 2.30 -6.44
N SER A 141 9.49 1.17 -7.01
CA SER A 141 9.85 -0.14 -6.48
C SER A 141 11.33 -0.45 -6.75
N VAL A 142 12.21 -0.32 -5.74
CA VAL A 142 13.56 -0.89 -5.83
C VAL A 142 13.46 -2.40 -5.62
N SER A 143 13.81 -3.18 -6.64
CA SER A 143 13.78 -4.64 -6.57
C SER A 143 14.90 -5.16 -5.66
N ARG A 144 14.53 -5.71 -4.50
CA ARG A 144 15.46 -6.31 -3.52
C ARG A 144 16.31 -7.44 -4.14
N TRP A 145 15.75 -8.17 -5.11
CA TRP A 145 16.43 -9.24 -5.83
C TRP A 145 17.66 -8.76 -6.62
N LYS A 146 17.60 -7.55 -7.18
CA LYS A 146 18.75 -6.98 -7.91
C LYS A 146 19.94 -6.77 -6.98
N ILE A 147 19.70 -6.29 -5.76
CA ILE A 147 20.76 -6.05 -4.76
C ILE A 147 21.44 -7.38 -4.38
N ILE A 148 20.65 -8.43 -4.15
CA ILE A 148 21.16 -9.76 -3.79
C ILE A 148 21.99 -10.36 -4.94
N ILE A 149 21.53 -10.21 -6.20
CA ILE A 149 22.27 -10.69 -7.37
C ILE A 149 23.61 -9.95 -7.53
N TYR A 150 23.63 -8.62 -7.43
CA TYR A 150 24.87 -7.85 -7.54
C TYR A 150 25.85 -8.15 -6.40
N PHE A 151 25.37 -8.36 -5.17
CA PHE A 151 26.21 -8.71 -4.03
C PHE A 151 26.86 -10.09 -4.19
N ASN A 152 26.10 -11.10 -4.66
CA ASN A 152 26.64 -12.42 -4.95
C ASN A 152 27.63 -12.42 -6.14
N LEU A 153 27.35 -11.63 -7.19
CA LEU A 153 28.28 -11.43 -8.31
C LEU A 153 29.60 -10.78 -7.87
N LEU A 154 29.54 -9.77 -6.99
CA LEU A 154 30.73 -9.12 -6.45
C LEU A 154 31.57 -10.07 -5.60
N LEU A 155 30.93 -10.90 -4.76
CA LEU A 155 31.62 -11.89 -3.94
C LEU A 155 32.28 -12.99 -4.79
N LEU A 156 31.65 -13.43 -5.88
CA LEU A 156 32.23 -14.37 -6.85
C LEU A 156 33.44 -13.80 -7.62
N LEU A 157 33.59 -12.48 -7.65
CA LEU A 157 34.73 -11.82 -8.30
C LEU A 157 35.89 -11.56 -7.33
N LEU A 158 35.64 -11.61 -6.02
CA LEU A 158 36.63 -11.35 -4.97
C LEU A 158 37.25 -12.64 -4.40
N PHE A 159 36.71 -13.81 -4.76
CA PHE A 159 37.17 -15.15 -4.36
C PHE A 159 37.29 -16.06 -5.59
#